data_AF-A0A817CEG2-F1
#
_entry.id   AF-A0A817CEG2-F1
#
_cell.length_a   1.000
_cell.length_b   1.000
_cell.length_c   1.000
_cell.angle_alpha   90.00
_cell.angle_beta   90.00
_cell.angle_gamma   90.00
#
_symmetry.space_group_name_H-M   'P 1'
#
loop_
_entity.id
_entity.type
_entity.pdbx_description
1 polymer ?
#
loop_
_entity_poly.entity_id
_entity_poly.type
_entity_poly.pdbx_seq_one_letter_code
_entity_poly.pdbx_strand_id
1 'polypeptide(L)' 'MEVFVKEPSEHSHAPNPDRVHVIRLKHEIKARGSSSDEAISIILFDALRSIPLNAVPGLPTNNALMQTIRRHTYN' A
#
# COMPACT_ATOMS: atom_id res chain seq x y z
N MET A 1 -35.59 -8.17 22.46
CA MET A 1 -34.16 -7.80 22.45
C MET A 1 -33.97 -6.84 21.30
N GLU A 2 -33.83 -5.54 21.58
CA GLU A 2 -33.52 -4.56 20.55
C GLU A 2 -32.04 -4.69 20.18
N VAL A 3 -31.78 -5.03 18.92
CA VAL A 3 -30.43 -4.98 18.37
C VAL A 3 -30.12 -3.51 18.14
N PHE A 4 -29.32 -2.91 19.01
CA PHE A 4 -28.78 -1.57 18.79
C PHE A 4 -27.82 -1.64 17.59
N VAL A 5 -28.36 -1.42 16.39
CA VAL A 5 -27.58 -1.21 15.18
C VAL A 5 -26.99 0.19 15.30
N LYS A 6 -25.74 0.28 15.75
CA LYS A 6 -25.01 1.55 15.81
C LYS A 6 -24.79 2.05 14.38
N GLU A 7 -25.32 3.22 14.06
CA GLU A 7 -25.09 3.83 12.75
C GLU A 7 -23.60 4.13 12.54
N PRO A 8 -23.09 4.02 11.29
CA PRO A 8 -21.73 4.39 10.96
C PRO A 8 -21.47 5.86 11.32
N SER A 9 -20.38 6.13 12.05
CA SER A 9 -19.96 7.51 12.32
C SER A 9 -19.30 8.11 11.08
N GLU A 10 -19.52 9.41 10.86
CA GLU A 10 -18.80 10.16 9.83
C GLU A 10 -17.28 10.17 10.10
N HIS A 11 -16.51 10.29 9.02
CA HIS A 11 -15.06 10.44 9.12
C HIS A 11 -14.71 11.84 9.64
N SER A 12 -13.78 11.92 10.58
CA SER A 12 -13.26 13.19 11.13
C SER A 12 -12.32 13.94 10.19
N HIS A 13 -12.09 13.43 8.98
CA HIS A 13 -11.13 13.95 8.02
C HIS A 13 -11.54 13.57 6.60
N ALA A 14 -11.14 14.40 5.65
CA ALA A 14 -11.29 14.09 4.24
C ALA A 14 -10.37 12.93 3.80
N PRO A 15 -10.73 12.18 2.76
CA PRO A 15 -9.84 11.19 2.16
C PRO A 15 -8.54 11.83 1.67
N ASN A 16 -7.42 11.13 1.84
CA ASN A 16 -6.17 11.51 1.20
C ASN A 16 -6.03 10.76 -0.14
N PRO A 17 -6.23 11.42 -1.29
CA PRO A 17 -6.24 10.76 -2.60
C PRO A 17 -4.87 10.17 -2.97
N ASP A 18 -3.78 10.82 -2.56
CA ASP A 18 -2.42 10.36 -2.84
C ASP A 18 -2.15 9.01 -2.15
N ARG A 19 -2.65 8.84 -0.92
CA ARG A 19 -2.57 7.56 -0.20
C ARG A 19 -3.36 6.45 -0.86
N VAL A 20 -4.49 6.75 -1.49
CA VAL A 20 -5.31 5.74 -2.18
C VAL A 20 -4.51 5.11 -3.32
N HIS A 21 -3.79 5.92 -4.10
CA HIS A 21 -2.94 5.42 -5.18
C HIS A 21 -1.82 4.51 -4.67
N VAL A 22 -1.14 4.90 -3.60
CA VAL A 22 -0.07 4.08 -2.99
C VAL A 22 -0.61 2.75 -2.45
N ILE A 23 -1.76 2.77 -1.79
CA ILE A 23 -2.40 1.55 -1.25
C ILE A 23 -2.78 0.60 -2.38
N ARG A 24 -3.39 1.12 -3.45
CA ARG A 24 -3.75 0.33 -4.62
C ARG A 24 -2.52 -0.31 -5.27
N LEU A 25 -1.45 0.48 -5.44
CA LEU A 25 -0.19 0.00 -6.01
C LEU A 25 0.42 -1.14 -5.20
N LYS A 26 0.46 -0.99 -3.87
CA LYS A 26 0.95 -2.04 -2.97
C LYS A 26 0.14 -3.33 -3.10
N HIS A 27 -1.18 -3.21 -3.21
CA HIS A 27 -2.05 -4.37 -3.38
C HIS A 27 -1.79 -5.07 -4.72
N GLU A 28 -1.63 -4.30 -5.79
CA GLU A 28 -1.32 -4.84 -7.12
C GLU A 28 0.01 -5.57 -7.15
N ILE A 29 1.08 -4.97 -6.61
CA ILE A 29 2.41 -5.59 -6.51
C ILE A 29 2.32 -6.90 -5.72
N LYS A 30 1.61 -6.89 -4.58
CA LYS A 30 1.44 -8.09 -3.76
C LYS A 30 0.66 -9.19 -4.50
N ALA A 31 -0.43 -8.82 -5.15
CA ALA A 31 -1.27 -9.75 -5.91
C ALA A 31 -0.46 -10.39 -7.04
N ARG A 32 0.16 -9.57 -7.91
CA ARG A 32 0.98 -10.04 -9.03
C ARG A 32 2.15 -10.90 -8.55
N GLY A 33 2.86 -10.48 -7.51
CA GLY A 33 4.00 -11.24 -6.96
C GLY A 33 3.60 -12.56 -6.30
N SER A 34 2.31 -12.77 -6.01
CA SER A 34 1.81 -14.03 -5.43
C SER A 34 1.09 -14.92 -6.46
N SER A 35 0.70 -14.38 -7.62
CA SER A 35 -0.14 -15.06 -8.60
C SER A 35 0.48 -15.15 -10.00
N SER A 36 1.63 -14.53 -10.25
CA SER A 36 2.32 -14.51 -11.55
C SER A 36 3.72 -15.09 -11.42
N ASP A 37 4.20 -15.73 -12.49
CA ASP A 37 5.59 -16.18 -12.64
C ASP A 37 6.53 -15.07 -13.15
N GLU A 38 6.00 -13.85 -13.31
CA GLU A 38 6.81 -12.68 -13.66
C GLU A 38 7.88 -12.39 -12.62
N ALA A 39 9.08 -12.01 -13.10
CA ALA A 39 10.13 -11.57 -12.21
C ALA A 39 9.67 -10.35 -11.39
N ILE A 40 9.94 -10.36 -10.09
CA ILE A 40 9.57 -9.27 -9.17
C ILE A 40 10.09 -7.91 -9.66
N SER A 41 11.28 -7.88 -10.29
CA SER A 41 11.85 -6.67 -10.87
C SER A 41 10.97 -6.05 -11.97
N ILE A 42 10.35 -6.89 -12.81
CA ILE A 42 9.44 -6.46 -13.88
C ILE A 42 8.15 -5.90 -13.26
N ILE A 43 7.57 -6.65 -12.31
CA ILE A 43 6.36 -6.23 -11.59
C ILE A 43 6.58 -4.86 -10.93
N LEU A 44 7.71 -4.67 -10.24
CA LEU A 44 8.04 -3.41 -9.59
C LEU A 44 8.27 -2.27 -10.59
N PHE A 45 8.99 -2.52 -11.68
CA PHE A 45 9.25 -1.52 -12.71
C PHE A 45 7.94 -1.00 -13.32
N ASP A 46 7.05 -1.91 -13.75
CA ASP A 46 5.77 -1.55 -14.34
C ASP A 46 4.88 -0.79 -13.36
N ALA A 47 4.79 -1.30 -12.13
CA ALA A 47 3.99 -0.70 -11.08
C ALA A 47 4.47 0.73 -10.78
N LEU A 48 5.77 0.93 -10.54
CA LEU A 48 6.34 2.24 -10.21
C LEU A 48 6.26 3.23 -11.38
N ARG A 49 6.28 2.76 -12.64
CA ARG A 49 6.08 3.63 -13.81
C ARG A 49 4.66 4.19 -13.90
N SER A 50 3.68 3.49 -13.34
CA SER A 50 2.26 3.84 -13.42
C SER A 50 1.78 4.80 -12.32
N ILE A 51 2.60 5.05 -11.28
CA ILE A 51 2.19 5.86 -10.13
C ILE A 51 2.16 7.36 -10.50
N PRO A 52 1.11 8.10 -10.10
CA PRO A 52 1.08 9.54 -10.34
C PRO A 52 2.08 10.26 -9.40
N LEU A 53 2.67 11.34 -9.89
CA LEU A 53 3.80 12.03 -9.21
C LEU A 53 3.47 12.53 -7.80
N ASN A 54 2.22 12.95 -7.56
CA ASN A 54 1.72 13.37 -6.25
C ASN A 54 1.70 12.23 -5.22
N ALA A 55 1.64 10.97 -5.66
CA ALA A 55 1.62 9.80 -4.78
C ALA A 55 3.03 9.26 -4.46
N VAL A 56 4.07 9.70 -5.18
CA VAL A 56 5.47 9.28 -4.97
C VAL A 56 5.97 9.53 -3.54
N PRO A 57 5.67 10.67 -2.87
CA PRO A 57 6.09 10.89 -1.48
C PRO A 57 5.51 9.87 -0.48
N GLY A 58 4.42 9.19 -0.84
CA GLY A 58 3.83 8.15 -0.01
C GLY A 58 4.50 6.78 -0.13
N LEU A 59 5.46 6.60 -1.04
CA LEU A 59 6.20 5.35 -1.18
C LEU A 59 7.18 5.13 -0.02
N PRO A 60 7.47 3.87 0.36
CA PRO A 60 8.45 3.57 1.39
C PRO A 60 9.81 4.14 1.03
N THR A 61 10.40 4.89 1.96
CA THR A 61 11.77 5.39 1.82
C THR A 61 12.78 4.27 2.10
N ASN A 62 14.02 4.45 1.65
CA ASN A 62 15.10 3.50 1.93
C ASN A 62 15.27 3.26 3.45
N ASN A 63 15.13 4.31 4.26
CA ASN A 63 15.15 4.17 5.72
C ASN A 63 14.02 3.29 6.26
N ALA A 64 12.79 3.48 5.78
CA ALA A 64 11.64 2.65 6.18
C ALA A 64 11.84 1.19 5.76
N LEU A 65 12.42 0.95 4.57
CA LEU A 65 12.77 -0.38 4.09
C LEU A 65 13.81 -1.05 4.99
N MET A 66 14.93 -0.36 5.28
CA MET A 66 16.00 -0.90 6.12
C MET A 66 15.52 -1.21 7.54
N GLN A 67 14.66 -0.37 8.12
CA GLN A 67 14.03 -0.65 9.41
C GLN A 67 13.13 -1.91 9.36
N THR A 68 12.39 -2.09 8.27
CA THR A 68 11.54 -3.27 8.07
C THR A 68 12.35 -4.54 7.93
N ILE A 69 13.43 -4.52 7.13
CA ILE A 69 14.36 -5.65 6.98
C ILE A 69 14.95 -6.03 8.33
N ARG A 70 15.46 -5.05 9.09
CA ARG A 70 16.00 -5.30 10.44
C ARG A 70 14.97 -6.00 11.33
N ARG A 71 13.72 -5.51 11.38
CA ARG A 71 12.66 -6.15 12.18
C ARG A 71 12.37 -7.59 11.76
N HIS A 72 12.46 -7.91 10.47
CA HIS A 72 12.27 -9.27 9.97
C HIS A 72 13.45 -10.19 10.24
N THR A 73 14.68 -9.68 10.31
CA THR A 73 15.88 -10.48 10.60
C THR A 73 16.04 -10.82 12.08
N TYR A 74 15.33 -10.13 12.98
CA TYR A 74 15.35 -10.36 14.43
C TYR A 74 14.17 -11.21 14.95
N ASN A 75 13.25 -11.62 14.08
CA ASN A 75 12.14 -12.54 14.39
C ASN A 75 12.38 -13.89 13.72
#